data_AF-A0A9N8DVI4-F1
#
_entry.id   AF-A0A9N8DVI4-F1
#
_cell.length_a   1.000
_cell.length_b   1.000
_cell.length_c   1.000
_cell.angle_alpha   90.00
_cell.angle_beta   90.00
_cell.angle_gamma   90.00
#
_symmetry.space_group_name_H-M   'P 1'
#
loop_
_entity.id
_entity.type
_entity.pdbx_description
1 polymer ?
#
loop_
_entity_poly.entity_id
_entity_poly.type
_entity_poly.pdbx_seq_one_letter_code
_entity_poly.pdbx_strand_id
1 'polypeptide(L)'
;MTGQSGEPADFLLSSLLASSQNPQDLFSPPTLAENIPVARHTSNLKLDHEARQLLSQLKNAGSTMESSNLVKRLLQKAGTNCEINDADPYGDGDQTVVESSDSDRQILRELFSDGGDILLWLTMEFQKTTSTNSFLRNCVMGKPRAVEKELKMTPTLQGRMELLERRFTSMRLTPLVLTIAISKLPGFIQGCSGRPFEGMEHEEVVRILLQYGARPNSKDVVGKTACHYGAGSKATKDTMKLVDMCISATKTCSHVGKRVVLKGLSNDACNDMEGTLGGCISSNGRRVFYPLMEPAEEMAVKPENIFVSMEDDEQLCILDKSLRTTNLVDLQDRVGAISLHEVAMSDRRDVVKFLLKRSTKCLDIVDCSGYSPRRLLLTSFQGEHVVNDVFSAHVKTTTKKKEQKAANKEACANCGIIARDLGRQLLQCTKCLDSAYCSRKCQVSHWKKTHSKVCPDRERELGVVIGEAMPIPRGFFVGCNHYTQEEVEAWECKAPDGVHPGQTFWVKVQCEDGLDTSLLISDQTRACHLPLAVGSLGHEELVKCVSANPAFLGRKGYYRAKFNGEGQLVIFPHTSTVKKW
;
A
#
# COMPACT_ATOMS: atom_id res chain seq x y z
N MET A 1 -21.46 -74.98 28.02
CA MET A 1 -22.18 -73.70 28.06
C MET A 1 -21.13 -72.60 27.91
N THR A 2 -20.77 -72.29 26.65
CA THR A 2 -21.03 -70.98 25.99
C THR A 2 -20.24 -69.86 26.67
N GLY A 3 -19.03 -69.49 26.24
CA GLY A 3 -18.63 -68.86 24.97
C GLY A 3 -18.01 -67.49 25.34
N GLN A 4 -16.99 -66.86 24.75
CA GLN A 4 -16.16 -66.92 23.52
C GLN A 4 -14.85 -66.18 23.91
N SER A 5 -13.65 -66.75 23.80
CA SER A 5 -12.68 -66.69 22.67
C SER A 5 -12.31 -65.28 22.13
N GLY A 6 -11.02 -64.90 22.25
CA GLY A 6 -10.36 -63.97 21.31
C GLY A 6 -9.22 -63.10 21.85
N GLU A 7 -8.01 -63.67 22.01
CA GLU A 7 -6.75 -62.92 21.73
C GLU A 7 -6.22 -63.40 20.33
N PRO A 8 -5.02 -62.98 19.86
CA PRO A 8 -4.79 -61.88 18.93
C PRO A 8 -4.20 -62.38 17.58
N ALA A 9 -4.23 -61.59 16.51
CA ALA A 9 -3.37 -61.87 15.36
C ALA A 9 -3.22 -60.67 14.42
N ASP A 10 -1.96 -60.27 14.25
CA ASP A 10 -1.38 -59.89 12.97
C ASP A 10 -1.97 -60.72 11.82
N PHE A 11 -2.58 -60.07 10.84
CA PHE A 11 -2.57 -60.41 9.42
C PHE A 11 -3.56 -59.47 8.73
N LEU A 12 -3.06 -58.56 7.88
CA LEU A 12 -3.69 -58.02 6.65
C LEU A 12 -3.06 -56.66 6.30
N LEU A 13 -1.79 -56.71 5.90
CA LEU A 13 -1.09 -55.60 5.24
C LEU A 13 -0.43 -56.13 3.95
N SER A 14 -1.24 -56.78 3.11
CA SER A 14 -0.76 -57.41 1.87
C SER A 14 -1.85 -57.71 0.82
N SER A 15 -2.99 -56.98 0.79
CA SER A 15 -4.02 -57.21 -0.25
C SER A 15 -4.78 -55.97 -0.75
N LEU A 16 -4.14 -54.79 -0.81
CA LEU A 16 -4.69 -53.61 -1.50
C LEU A 16 -3.68 -53.02 -2.51
N LEU A 17 -3.00 -53.90 -3.24
CA LEU A 17 -2.19 -53.56 -4.41
C LEU A 17 -2.60 -54.45 -5.59
N ALA A 18 -3.75 -54.16 -6.20
CA ALA A 18 -4.09 -54.58 -7.56
C ALA A 18 -5.42 -53.94 -8.01
N SER A 19 -5.43 -52.63 -8.26
CA SER A 19 -6.29 -52.09 -9.30
C SER A 19 -5.57 -50.93 -9.99
N SER A 20 -5.41 -51.10 -11.29
CA SER A 20 -4.77 -50.17 -12.21
C SER A 20 -5.48 -48.81 -12.12
N GLN A 21 -4.78 -47.80 -11.62
CA GLN A 21 -5.05 -46.40 -11.93
C GLN A 21 -3.78 -45.80 -12.53
N ASN A 22 -4.00 -45.08 -13.61
CA ASN A 22 -3.00 -44.56 -14.53
C ASN A 22 -2.02 -43.62 -13.81
N PRO A 23 -0.69 -43.78 -13.92
CA PRO A 23 0.28 -42.89 -13.27
C PRO A 23 0.19 -41.41 -13.68
N GLN A 24 -0.62 -41.06 -14.69
CA GLN A 24 -0.85 -39.69 -15.11
C GLN A 24 -1.86 -38.91 -14.25
N ASP A 25 -2.69 -39.59 -13.43
CA ASP A 25 -3.70 -38.90 -12.61
C ASP A 25 -3.18 -38.41 -11.24
N LEU A 26 -1.97 -38.83 -10.84
CA LEU A 26 -1.30 -38.38 -9.61
C LEU A 26 -0.48 -37.09 -9.78
N PHE A 27 -0.42 -36.54 -10.99
CA PHE A 27 0.39 -35.36 -11.34
C PHE A 27 -0.43 -34.19 -11.86
N SER A 28 -1.71 -34.07 -11.48
CA SER A 28 -2.39 -32.78 -11.61
C SER A 28 -1.80 -31.82 -10.57
N PRO A 29 -1.03 -30.77 -10.95
CA PRO A 29 -0.60 -29.78 -9.98
C PRO A 29 -1.87 -29.17 -9.35
N PRO A 30 -1.91 -28.94 -8.03
CA PRO A 30 -3.07 -28.30 -7.41
C PRO A 30 -3.32 -26.98 -8.13
N THR A 31 -4.46 -26.88 -8.81
CA THR A 31 -4.86 -25.65 -9.46
C THR A 31 -5.08 -24.62 -8.35
N LEU A 32 -4.32 -23.53 -8.39
CA LEU A 32 -4.48 -22.37 -7.50
C LEU A 32 -5.90 -21.76 -7.55
N ALA A 33 -6.75 -22.24 -8.46
CA ALA A 33 -8.10 -21.80 -8.76
C ALA A 33 -9.19 -22.36 -7.82
N GLU A 34 -8.99 -23.50 -7.15
CA GLU A 34 -10.15 -24.24 -6.63
C GLU A 34 -10.70 -23.81 -5.26
N ASN A 35 -10.06 -22.89 -4.51
CA ASN A 35 -10.55 -22.59 -3.15
C ASN A 35 -10.44 -21.12 -2.69
N ILE A 36 -10.60 -20.12 -3.58
CA ILE A 36 -10.74 -18.71 -3.14
C ILE A 36 -11.90 -18.01 -3.84
N PRO A 37 -12.82 -17.37 -3.09
CA PRO A 37 -13.67 -16.32 -3.62
C PRO A 37 -12.79 -15.09 -3.86
N VAL A 38 -12.11 -15.03 -5.00
CA VAL A 38 -11.67 -13.73 -5.54
C VAL A 38 -12.96 -12.96 -5.78
N ALA A 39 -13.03 -11.72 -5.32
CA ALA A 39 -14.16 -10.85 -5.58
C ALA A 39 -14.52 -10.90 -7.08
N ARG A 40 -15.56 -11.67 -7.42
CA ARG A 40 -16.13 -11.80 -8.78
C ARG A 40 -16.80 -10.50 -9.23
N HIS A 41 -16.37 -9.34 -8.72
CA HIS A 41 -16.86 -8.04 -9.13
C HIS A 41 -16.03 -7.41 -10.26
N THR A 42 -14.87 -7.98 -10.61
CA THR A 42 -14.18 -7.63 -11.88
C THR A 42 -14.50 -8.58 -13.04
N SER A 43 -15.22 -9.68 -12.82
CA SER A 43 -15.52 -10.67 -13.87
C SER A 43 -16.52 -10.20 -14.94
N ASN A 44 -16.98 -8.95 -14.87
CA ASN A 44 -17.78 -8.33 -15.94
C ASN A 44 -16.92 -7.54 -16.94
N LEU A 45 -15.63 -7.31 -16.67
CA LEU A 45 -14.71 -6.77 -17.67
C LEU A 45 -14.29 -7.91 -18.60
N LYS A 46 -14.89 -7.92 -19.79
CA LYS A 46 -14.66 -8.95 -20.79
C LYS A 46 -13.26 -8.78 -21.37
N LEU A 47 -12.31 -9.61 -20.91
CA LEU A 47 -11.13 -9.98 -21.70
C LEU A 47 -11.59 -10.26 -23.12
N ASP A 48 -10.85 -9.78 -24.13
CA ASP A 48 -11.15 -10.15 -25.50
C ASP A 48 -10.95 -11.66 -25.74
N HIS A 49 -11.48 -12.16 -26.87
CA HIS A 49 -11.45 -13.58 -27.19
C HIS A 49 -10.02 -14.14 -27.28
N GLU A 50 -9.11 -13.37 -27.86
CA GLU A 50 -7.71 -13.79 -28.04
C GLU A 50 -6.99 -13.92 -26.69
N ALA A 51 -7.16 -12.94 -25.79
CA ALA A 51 -6.58 -12.98 -24.46
C ALA A 51 -7.06 -14.21 -23.66
N ARG A 52 -8.35 -14.54 -23.75
CA ARG A 52 -8.90 -15.75 -23.11
C ARG A 52 -8.31 -17.03 -23.72
N GLN A 53 -8.16 -17.08 -25.04
CA GLN A 53 -7.55 -18.22 -25.72
C GLN A 53 -6.10 -18.41 -25.29
N LEU A 54 -5.32 -17.33 -25.22
CA LEU A 54 -3.92 -17.35 -24.77
C LEU A 54 -3.79 -17.78 -23.30
N LEU A 55 -4.63 -17.29 -22.40
CA LEU A 55 -4.65 -17.72 -21.00
C LEU A 55 -5.01 -19.21 -20.87
N SER A 56 -5.97 -19.68 -21.67
CA SER A 56 -6.33 -21.10 -21.72
C SER A 56 -5.17 -21.96 -22.24
N GLN A 57 -4.47 -21.51 -23.28
CA GLN A 57 -3.26 -22.18 -23.78
C GLN A 57 -2.15 -22.21 -22.73
N LEU A 58 -1.96 -21.11 -21.98
CA LEU A 58 -0.93 -21.02 -20.95
C LEU A 58 -1.16 -22.06 -19.83
N LYS A 59 -2.41 -22.28 -19.43
CA LYS A 59 -2.77 -23.30 -18.44
C LYS A 59 -2.47 -24.73 -18.89
N ASN A 60 -2.42 -24.96 -20.19
CA ASN A 60 -2.19 -26.27 -20.80
C ASN A 60 -0.78 -26.40 -21.42
N ALA A 61 0.11 -25.42 -21.20
CA ALA A 61 1.44 -25.41 -21.81
C ALA A 61 2.27 -26.62 -21.33
N GLY A 62 2.86 -27.35 -22.28
CA GLY A 62 3.62 -28.58 -22.02
C GLY A 62 5.11 -28.34 -21.78
N SER A 63 5.61 -27.13 -22.01
CA SER A 63 7.03 -26.80 -21.86
C SER A 63 7.26 -25.35 -21.38
N THR A 64 8.43 -25.09 -20.79
CA THR A 64 8.82 -23.74 -20.36
C THR A 64 8.97 -22.76 -21.53
N MET A 65 9.41 -23.25 -22.70
CA MET A 65 9.54 -22.41 -23.89
C MET A 65 8.16 -22.00 -24.43
N GLU A 66 7.21 -22.93 -24.47
CA GLU A 66 5.83 -22.64 -24.85
C GLU A 66 5.17 -21.67 -23.88
N SER A 67 5.25 -21.92 -22.57
CA SER A 67 4.67 -21.03 -21.57
C SER A 67 5.29 -19.63 -21.62
N SER A 68 6.61 -19.53 -21.82
CA SER A 68 7.30 -18.25 -21.94
C SER A 68 6.83 -17.46 -23.15
N ASN A 69 6.66 -18.12 -24.30
CA ASN A 69 6.11 -17.49 -25.51
C ASN A 69 4.67 -17.01 -25.31
N LEU A 70 3.83 -17.78 -24.60
CA LEU A 70 2.45 -17.39 -24.29
C LEU A 70 2.38 -16.20 -23.34
N VAL A 71 3.20 -16.19 -22.29
CA VAL A 71 3.34 -15.04 -21.37
C VAL A 71 3.79 -13.80 -22.14
N LYS A 72 4.80 -13.91 -23.01
CA LYS A 72 5.29 -12.80 -23.84
C LYS A 72 4.19 -12.23 -24.73
N ARG A 73 3.39 -13.07 -25.39
CA ARG A 73 2.26 -12.63 -26.22
C ARG A 73 1.18 -11.91 -25.41
N LEU A 74 0.83 -12.43 -24.22
CA LEU A 74 -0.11 -11.77 -23.31
C LEU A 74 0.41 -10.40 -22.85
N LEU A 75 1.69 -10.31 -22.52
CA LEU A 75 2.33 -9.05 -22.12
C LEU A 75 2.34 -8.02 -23.24
N GLN A 76 2.72 -8.41 -24.46
CA GLN A 76 2.67 -7.53 -25.64
C GLN A 76 1.25 -7.04 -25.90
N LYS A 77 0.25 -7.92 -25.76
CA LYS A 77 -1.16 -7.56 -25.88
C LYS A 77 -1.60 -6.55 -24.83
N ALA A 78 -1.08 -6.66 -23.60
CA ALA A 78 -1.29 -5.70 -22.53
C ALA A 78 -0.43 -4.41 -22.66
N GLY A 79 0.23 -4.19 -23.81
CA GLY A 79 1.04 -3.00 -24.08
C GLY A 79 2.45 -3.03 -23.49
N THR A 80 2.95 -4.20 -23.07
CA THR A 80 4.31 -4.33 -22.53
C THR A 80 5.34 -4.38 -23.65
N ASN A 81 6.37 -3.55 -23.56
CA ASN A 81 7.55 -3.64 -24.39
C ASN A 81 8.46 -4.78 -23.90
N CYS A 82 8.26 -5.97 -24.47
CA CYS A 82 9.06 -7.14 -24.11
C CYS A 82 10.52 -7.06 -24.56
N GLU A 83 10.89 -6.17 -25.49
CA GLU A 83 12.30 -5.99 -25.87
C GLU A 83 13.11 -5.35 -24.73
N ILE A 84 12.51 -4.40 -24.01
CA ILE A 84 13.11 -3.84 -22.79
C ILE A 84 13.30 -4.94 -21.74
N ASN A 85 12.32 -5.83 -21.59
CA ASN A 85 12.44 -6.96 -20.66
C ASN A 85 13.59 -7.89 -21.06
N ASP A 86 13.70 -8.25 -22.34
CA ASP A 86 14.73 -9.16 -22.84
C ASP A 86 16.14 -8.53 -22.72
N ALA A 87 16.26 -7.20 -22.90
CA ALA A 87 17.52 -6.46 -22.77
C ALA A 87 17.96 -6.23 -21.30
N ASP A 88 17.06 -6.39 -20.34
CA ASP A 88 17.30 -6.11 -18.92
C ASP A 88 17.20 -7.38 -18.05
N PRO A 89 18.24 -8.22 -17.98
CA PRO A 89 18.19 -9.47 -17.22
C PRO A 89 18.20 -9.32 -15.69
N TYR A 90 18.43 -8.11 -15.16
CA TYR A 90 18.63 -7.85 -13.72
C TYR A 90 17.70 -6.75 -13.16
N GLY A 91 17.27 -5.80 -13.98
CA GLY A 91 16.33 -4.76 -13.60
C GLY A 91 14.87 -5.18 -13.77
N ASP A 92 13.98 -4.22 -13.55
CA ASP A 92 12.54 -4.46 -13.54
C ASP A 92 11.95 -4.53 -14.97
N GLY A 93 12.72 -4.20 -16.01
CA GLY A 93 12.25 -4.14 -17.39
C GLY A 93 11.20 -3.05 -17.61
N ASP A 94 10.24 -3.28 -18.50
CA ASP A 94 9.15 -2.36 -18.77
C ASP A 94 8.14 -2.31 -17.61
N GLN A 95 8.15 -1.18 -16.92
CA GLN A 95 7.27 -0.86 -15.79
C GLN A 95 6.27 0.26 -16.15
N THR A 96 6.04 0.51 -17.44
CA THR A 96 5.06 1.50 -17.91
C THR A 96 3.67 1.16 -17.38
N VAL A 97 2.99 2.17 -16.84
CA VAL A 97 1.62 2.04 -16.34
C VAL A 97 0.70 1.71 -17.50
N VAL A 98 -0.18 0.73 -17.32
CA VAL A 98 -1.16 0.35 -18.35
C VAL A 98 -2.33 1.32 -18.30
N GLU A 99 -2.18 2.43 -19.03
CA GLU A 99 -3.24 3.44 -19.19
C GLU A 99 -4.36 2.98 -20.14
N SER A 100 -4.12 1.90 -20.90
CA SER A 100 -4.99 1.38 -21.94
C SER A 100 -6.27 0.73 -21.38
N SER A 101 -6.94 -0.06 -22.23
CA SER A 101 -8.28 -0.59 -21.98
C SER A 101 -8.37 -1.44 -20.71
N ASP A 102 -9.58 -1.57 -20.16
CA ASP A 102 -9.85 -2.47 -19.05
C ASP A 102 -9.48 -3.94 -19.35
N SER A 103 -9.53 -4.34 -20.63
CA SER A 103 -9.10 -5.68 -21.07
C SER A 103 -7.60 -5.89 -20.83
N ASP A 104 -6.77 -4.90 -21.15
CA ASP A 104 -5.30 -5.01 -21.01
C ASP A 104 -4.89 -5.10 -19.53
N ARG A 105 -5.54 -4.29 -18.69
CA ARG A 105 -5.38 -4.34 -17.23
C ARG A 105 -5.81 -5.71 -16.70
N GLN A 106 -6.90 -6.28 -17.23
CA GLN A 106 -7.37 -7.60 -16.83
C GLN A 106 -6.40 -8.71 -17.23
N ILE A 107 -5.72 -8.62 -18.37
CA ILE A 107 -4.66 -9.59 -18.75
C ILE A 107 -3.58 -9.67 -17.66
N LEU A 108 -3.09 -8.53 -17.18
CA LEU A 108 -2.06 -8.50 -16.14
C LEU A 108 -2.56 -9.07 -14.80
N ARG A 109 -3.82 -8.78 -14.44
CA ARG A 109 -4.45 -9.34 -13.23
C ARG A 109 -4.57 -10.86 -13.30
N GLU A 110 -5.01 -11.41 -14.44
CA GLU A 110 -5.09 -12.86 -14.64
C GLU A 110 -3.72 -13.52 -14.62
N LEU A 111 -2.73 -12.94 -15.32
CA LEU A 111 -1.35 -13.44 -15.31
C LEU A 111 -0.79 -13.56 -13.88
N PHE A 112 -0.99 -12.54 -13.05
CA PHE A 112 -0.57 -12.59 -11.65
C PHE A 112 -1.38 -13.60 -10.82
N SER A 113 -2.72 -13.63 -11.00
CA SER A 113 -3.62 -14.53 -10.27
C SER A 113 -3.31 -16.00 -10.52
N ASP A 114 -3.04 -16.36 -11.78
CA ASP A 114 -2.67 -17.70 -12.19
C ASP A 114 -1.19 -18.04 -11.87
N GLY A 115 -0.36 -17.03 -11.59
CA GLY A 115 1.06 -17.19 -11.31
C GLY A 115 1.92 -17.40 -12.56
N GLY A 116 1.38 -17.10 -13.75
CA GLY A 116 2.05 -17.24 -15.04
C GLY A 116 2.67 -18.62 -15.24
N ASP A 117 3.97 -18.66 -15.48
CA ASP A 117 4.74 -19.88 -15.73
C ASP A 117 5.57 -20.36 -14.51
N ILE A 118 5.40 -19.75 -13.33
CA ILE A 118 6.29 -19.98 -12.18
C ILE A 118 6.33 -21.45 -11.77
N LEU A 119 5.16 -22.09 -11.62
CA LEU A 119 5.08 -23.48 -11.17
C LEU A 119 5.61 -24.46 -12.22
N LEU A 120 5.28 -24.24 -13.50
CA LEU A 120 5.80 -25.07 -14.59
C LEU A 120 7.33 -24.97 -14.67
N TRP A 121 7.87 -23.76 -14.58
CA TRP A 121 9.31 -23.51 -14.55
C TRP A 121 9.99 -24.25 -13.40
N LEU A 122 9.43 -24.16 -12.19
CA LEU A 122 9.97 -24.85 -11.01
C LEU A 122 9.95 -26.37 -11.18
N THR A 123 8.83 -26.94 -11.64
CA THR A 123 8.71 -28.38 -11.88
C THR A 123 9.82 -28.87 -12.82
N MET A 124 10.00 -28.17 -13.95
CA MET A 124 11.03 -28.51 -14.93
C MET A 124 12.44 -28.34 -14.38
N GLU A 125 12.69 -27.28 -13.60
CA GLU A 125 14.00 -27.05 -12.98
C GLU A 125 14.33 -28.10 -11.91
N PHE A 126 13.35 -28.62 -11.19
CA PHE A 126 13.55 -29.69 -10.20
C PHE A 126 13.84 -31.05 -10.84
N GLN A 127 13.27 -31.31 -12.01
CA GLN A 127 13.49 -32.55 -12.79
C GLN A 127 14.87 -32.62 -13.45
N LYS A 128 15.51 -31.49 -13.73
CA LYS A 128 16.87 -31.48 -14.32
C LYS A 128 17.88 -32.10 -13.35
N THR A 129 18.68 -33.04 -13.87
CA THR A 129 19.80 -33.68 -13.16
C THR A 129 20.95 -32.72 -12.89
N THR A 130 21.14 -31.74 -13.77
CA THR A 130 22.06 -30.61 -13.62
C THR A 130 21.25 -29.32 -13.61
N SER A 131 21.12 -28.70 -12.43
CA SER A 131 20.47 -27.40 -12.34
C SER A 131 21.41 -26.35 -12.90
N THR A 132 20.98 -25.64 -13.93
CA THR A 132 21.71 -24.49 -14.49
C THR A 132 21.73 -23.31 -13.51
N ASN A 133 20.93 -23.36 -12.44
CA ASN A 133 20.71 -22.26 -11.49
C ASN A 133 20.78 -22.76 -10.03
N SER A 134 21.94 -23.30 -9.62
CA SER A 134 22.16 -23.81 -8.25
C SER A 134 21.75 -22.81 -7.17
N PHE A 135 22.12 -21.53 -7.34
CA PHE A 135 21.80 -20.47 -6.41
C PHE A 135 20.30 -20.31 -6.17
N LEU A 136 19.53 -20.18 -7.24
CA LEU A 136 18.08 -20.03 -7.15
C LEU A 136 17.44 -21.28 -6.57
N ARG A 137 17.89 -22.47 -6.98
CA ARG A 137 17.40 -23.74 -6.42
C ARG A 137 17.64 -23.80 -4.91
N ASN A 138 18.81 -23.36 -4.43
CA ASN A 138 19.10 -23.29 -3.00
C ASN A 138 18.22 -22.26 -2.27
N CYS A 139 17.89 -21.14 -2.91
CA CYS A 139 16.95 -20.16 -2.38
C CYS A 139 15.53 -20.73 -2.23
N VAL A 140 15.01 -21.35 -3.28
CA VAL A 140 13.66 -21.96 -3.31
C VAL A 140 13.59 -23.16 -2.36
N MET A 141 14.66 -23.93 -2.21
CA MET A 141 14.72 -25.06 -1.29
C MET A 141 14.97 -24.68 0.17
N GLY A 142 15.11 -23.38 0.50
CA GLY A 142 15.34 -22.94 1.86
C GLY A 142 16.67 -23.43 2.44
N LYS A 143 17.76 -23.36 1.66
CA LYS A 143 19.10 -23.84 2.07
C LYS A 143 20.06 -22.67 2.37
N PRO A 144 19.94 -22.02 3.54
CA PRO A 144 20.65 -20.78 3.85
C PRO A 144 22.17 -20.92 3.73
N ARG A 145 22.75 -22.01 4.25
CA ARG A 145 24.20 -22.25 4.18
C ARG A 145 24.73 -22.34 2.75
N ALA A 146 23.95 -22.93 1.83
CA ALA A 146 24.35 -23.06 0.43
C ALA A 146 24.26 -21.71 -0.30
N VAL A 147 23.17 -20.96 -0.04
CA VAL A 147 22.98 -19.60 -0.55
C VAL A 147 24.11 -18.69 -0.09
N GLU A 148 24.43 -18.69 1.21
CA GLU A 148 25.49 -17.87 1.77
C GLU A 148 26.87 -18.25 1.21
N LYS A 149 27.13 -19.56 1.04
CA LYS A 149 28.37 -20.04 0.43
C LYS A 149 28.52 -19.51 -1.00
N GLU A 150 27.49 -19.59 -1.84
CA GLU A 150 27.55 -19.10 -3.22
C GLU A 150 27.78 -17.58 -3.27
N LEU A 151 27.15 -16.80 -2.38
CA LEU A 151 27.37 -15.36 -2.28
C LEU A 151 28.80 -15.02 -1.82
N LYS A 152 29.34 -15.72 -0.83
CA LYS A 152 30.73 -15.53 -0.36
C LYS A 152 31.77 -15.91 -1.40
N MET A 153 31.49 -16.94 -2.20
CA MET A 153 32.34 -17.35 -3.32
C MET A 153 32.27 -16.38 -4.51
N THR A 154 31.39 -15.40 -4.47
CA THR A 154 31.25 -14.36 -5.51
C THR A 154 31.86 -13.05 -4.98
N PRO A 155 33.17 -12.81 -5.21
CA PRO A 155 33.89 -11.75 -4.51
C PRO A 155 33.43 -10.36 -4.92
N THR A 156 33.07 -10.17 -6.19
CA THR A 156 32.67 -8.87 -6.71
C THR A 156 31.25 -8.52 -6.28
N LEU A 157 31.04 -7.25 -5.92
CA LEU A 157 29.70 -6.73 -5.65
C LEU A 157 28.78 -6.91 -6.86
N GLN A 158 29.30 -6.63 -8.06
CA GLN A 158 28.55 -6.79 -9.30
C GLN A 158 28.08 -8.24 -9.50
N GLY A 159 28.96 -9.23 -9.34
CA GLY A 159 28.59 -10.63 -9.47
C GLY A 159 27.54 -11.07 -8.43
N ARG A 160 27.64 -10.54 -7.20
CA ARG A 160 26.60 -10.76 -6.17
C ARG A 160 25.27 -10.15 -6.59
N MET A 161 25.27 -8.93 -7.10
CA MET A 161 24.04 -8.28 -7.59
C MET A 161 23.41 -9.05 -8.76
N GLU A 162 24.22 -9.60 -9.66
CA GLU A 162 23.74 -10.47 -10.74
C GLU A 162 23.05 -11.71 -10.20
N LEU A 163 23.61 -12.38 -9.17
CA LEU A 163 22.94 -13.51 -8.52
C LEU A 163 21.62 -13.10 -7.84
N LEU A 164 21.61 -11.97 -7.14
CA LEU A 164 20.49 -11.50 -6.32
C LEU A 164 19.32 -10.92 -7.13
N GLU A 165 19.59 -10.35 -8.31
CA GLU A 165 18.61 -9.60 -9.09
C GLU A 165 18.28 -10.22 -10.45
N ARG A 166 18.92 -11.33 -10.82
CA ARG A 166 18.61 -12.06 -12.06
C ARG A 166 17.14 -12.47 -12.13
N ARG A 167 16.56 -12.32 -13.32
CA ARG A 167 15.18 -12.64 -13.65
C ARG A 167 15.10 -14.04 -14.27
N PHE A 168 14.58 -15.01 -13.50
CA PHE A 168 14.65 -16.43 -13.89
C PHE A 168 13.40 -16.98 -14.57
N THR A 169 12.24 -16.37 -14.32
CA THR A 169 10.94 -16.78 -14.85
C THR A 169 10.44 -15.78 -15.91
N SER A 170 9.45 -16.15 -16.72
CA SER A 170 8.81 -15.19 -17.64
C SER A 170 8.04 -14.12 -16.88
N MET A 171 7.63 -14.41 -15.64
CA MET A 171 7.12 -13.42 -14.69
C MET A 171 8.20 -12.48 -14.12
N ARG A 172 9.49 -12.71 -14.42
CA ARG A 172 10.64 -11.88 -14.02
C ARG A 172 10.83 -11.73 -12.51
N LEU A 173 10.67 -12.82 -11.77
CA LEU A 173 10.91 -12.82 -10.33
C LEU A 173 12.41 -12.88 -9.99
N THR A 174 12.84 -12.07 -9.04
CA THR A 174 14.15 -12.19 -8.40
C THR A 174 14.16 -13.38 -7.43
N PRO A 175 15.33 -13.92 -7.05
CA PRO A 175 15.45 -14.91 -5.98
C PRO A 175 14.68 -14.55 -4.70
N LEU A 176 14.75 -13.29 -4.26
CA LEU A 176 14.05 -12.83 -3.07
C LEU A 176 12.53 -12.96 -3.22
N VAL A 177 11.98 -12.43 -4.30
CA VAL A 177 10.52 -12.45 -4.51
C VAL A 177 10.03 -13.88 -4.77
N LEU A 178 10.80 -14.68 -5.52
CA LEU A 178 10.46 -16.08 -5.78
C LEU A 178 10.46 -16.90 -4.48
N THR A 179 11.47 -16.76 -3.62
CA THR A 179 11.51 -17.44 -2.31
C THR A 179 10.29 -17.10 -1.46
N ILE A 180 9.84 -15.84 -1.44
CA ILE A 180 8.62 -15.43 -0.73
C ILE A 180 7.37 -16.02 -1.39
N ALA A 181 7.33 -16.05 -2.72
CA ALA A 181 6.18 -16.57 -3.47
C ALA A 181 5.97 -18.07 -3.27
N ILE A 182 7.06 -18.85 -3.19
CA ILE A 182 7.02 -20.32 -3.05
C ILE A 182 6.91 -20.78 -1.59
N SER A 183 7.32 -19.96 -0.60
CA SER A 183 7.27 -20.37 0.81
C SER A 183 5.86 -20.62 1.35
N LYS A 184 4.83 -20.13 0.66
CA LYS A 184 3.41 -20.43 0.94
C LYS A 184 2.89 -21.71 0.25
N LEU A 185 3.72 -22.42 -0.51
CA LEU A 185 3.37 -23.64 -1.26
C LEU A 185 4.22 -24.86 -0.84
N PRO A 186 4.24 -25.24 0.45
CA PRO A 186 5.08 -26.32 0.96
C PRO A 186 4.85 -27.66 0.24
N GLY A 187 3.58 -28.03 0.02
CA GLY A 187 3.20 -29.29 -0.62
C GLY A 187 3.68 -29.41 -2.07
N PHE A 188 3.73 -28.29 -2.80
CA PHE A 188 4.27 -28.27 -4.17
C PHE A 188 5.77 -28.58 -4.16
N ILE A 189 6.54 -27.91 -3.31
CA ILE A 189 8.00 -28.12 -3.25
C ILE A 189 8.30 -29.54 -2.78
N GLN A 190 7.54 -30.06 -1.81
CA GLN A 190 7.66 -31.44 -1.35
C GLN A 190 7.39 -32.44 -2.48
N GLY A 191 6.32 -32.23 -3.26
CA GLY A 191 5.97 -33.06 -4.42
C GLY A 191 7.06 -33.06 -5.50
N CYS A 192 7.59 -31.89 -5.85
CA CYS A 192 8.62 -31.78 -6.90
C CYS A 192 10.02 -32.23 -6.45
N SER A 193 10.36 -32.05 -5.18
CA SER A 193 11.72 -32.33 -4.68
C SER A 193 11.86 -33.69 -4.01
N GLY A 194 10.75 -34.34 -3.65
CA GLY A 194 10.74 -35.56 -2.83
C GLY A 194 11.26 -35.36 -1.41
N ARG A 195 11.49 -34.12 -0.97
CA ARG A 195 12.03 -33.79 0.37
C ARG A 195 10.95 -33.27 1.32
N PRO A 196 11.01 -33.62 2.61
CA PRO A 196 10.11 -33.04 3.62
C PRO A 196 10.26 -31.52 3.71
N PHE A 197 9.14 -30.82 3.89
CA PHE A 197 9.10 -29.36 4.01
C PHE A 197 9.77 -28.84 5.30
N GLU A 198 9.79 -29.63 6.38
CA GLU A 198 10.34 -29.26 7.70
C GLU A 198 11.82 -28.86 7.69
N GLY A 199 12.57 -29.18 6.62
CA GLY A 199 13.96 -28.77 6.44
C GLY A 199 14.19 -27.49 5.63
N MET A 200 13.14 -26.75 5.26
CA MET A 200 13.26 -25.54 4.43
C MET A 200 13.28 -24.26 5.28
N GLU A 201 14.44 -23.61 5.35
CA GLU A 201 14.67 -22.40 6.17
C GLU A 201 14.53 -21.12 5.32
N HIS A 202 13.35 -20.89 4.72
CA HIS A 202 13.13 -19.71 3.85
C HIS A 202 13.31 -18.37 4.57
N GLU A 203 13.01 -18.30 5.86
CA GLU A 203 13.27 -17.10 6.65
C GLU A 203 14.74 -16.73 6.67
N GLU A 204 15.62 -17.71 6.90
CA GLU A 204 17.07 -17.47 6.95
C GLU A 204 17.62 -17.16 5.56
N VAL A 205 17.11 -17.83 4.51
CA VAL A 205 17.42 -17.46 3.13
C VAL A 205 17.08 -15.99 2.85
N VAL A 206 15.88 -15.52 3.22
CA VAL A 206 15.49 -14.12 3.03
C VAL A 206 16.40 -13.17 3.81
N ARG A 207 16.79 -13.52 5.06
CA ARG A 207 17.73 -12.72 5.84
C ARG A 207 19.07 -12.58 5.12
N ILE A 208 19.62 -13.67 4.60
CA ILE A 208 20.87 -13.68 3.85
C ILE A 208 20.73 -12.85 2.56
N LEU A 209 19.68 -13.07 1.77
CA LEU A 209 19.47 -12.29 0.53
C LEU A 209 19.42 -10.78 0.81
N LEU A 210 18.68 -10.36 1.85
CA LEU A 210 18.59 -8.96 2.26
C LEU A 210 19.92 -8.41 2.79
N GLN A 211 20.69 -9.21 3.54
CA GLN A 211 22.01 -8.83 4.05
C GLN A 211 23.00 -8.55 2.92
N TYR A 212 22.95 -9.34 1.84
CA TYR A 212 23.83 -9.19 0.68
C TYR A 212 23.31 -8.17 -0.36
N GLY A 213 22.15 -7.55 -0.11
CA GLY A 213 21.70 -6.39 -0.90
C GLY A 213 20.54 -6.65 -1.85
N ALA A 214 19.83 -7.79 -1.75
CA ALA A 214 18.64 -8.03 -2.54
C ALA A 214 17.61 -6.91 -2.34
N ARG A 215 17.04 -6.41 -3.44
CA ARG A 215 16.12 -5.27 -3.45
C ARG A 215 14.68 -5.76 -3.19
N PRO A 216 14.07 -5.41 -2.05
CA PRO A 216 12.71 -5.88 -1.75
C PRO A 216 11.63 -5.17 -2.57
N ASN A 217 11.97 -4.02 -3.14
CA ASN A 217 11.11 -3.24 -4.03
C ASN A 217 11.25 -3.62 -5.51
N SER A 218 12.08 -4.61 -5.86
CA SER A 218 12.14 -5.14 -7.23
C SER A 218 10.75 -5.59 -7.67
N LYS A 219 10.43 -5.28 -8.91
CA LYS A 219 9.13 -5.53 -9.52
C LYS A 219 9.20 -6.70 -10.49
N ASP A 220 8.15 -7.49 -10.50
CA ASP A 220 7.91 -8.50 -11.53
C ASP A 220 7.41 -7.84 -12.82
N VAL A 221 7.06 -8.64 -13.84
CA VAL A 221 6.60 -8.15 -15.14
C VAL A 221 5.26 -7.39 -15.11
N VAL A 222 4.47 -7.56 -14.04
CA VAL A 222 3.19 -6.88 -13.78
C VAL A 222 3.37 -5.68 -12.82
N GLY A 223 4.56 -5.49 -12.27
CA GLY A 223 4.85 -4.44 -11.29
C GLY A 223 4.70 -4.87 -9.83
N LYS A 224 4.45 -6.15 -9.56
CA LYS A 224 4.25 -6.70 -8.23
C LYS A 224 5.59 -6.88 -7.52
N THR A 225 5.60 -6.61 -6.22
CA THR A 225 6.78 -6.62 -5.34
C THR A 225 6.72 -7.73 -4.31
N ALA A 226 7.77 -7.88 -3.49
CA ALA A 226 7.77 -8.81 -2.35
C ALA A 226 6.52 -8.66 -1.44
N CYS A 227 6.01 -7.44 -1.24
CA CYS A 227 4.81 -7.22 -0.45
C CYS A 227 3.56 -7.82 -1.09
N HIS A 228 3.39 -7.68 -2.41
CA HIS A 228 2.26 -8.28 -3.12
C HIS A 228 2.25 -9.80 -3.02
N TYR A 229 3.42 -10.43 -3.15
CA TYR A 229 3.57 -11.88 -3.07
C TYR A 229 3.38 -12.43 -1.65
N GLY A 230 3.88 -11.73 -0.63
CA GLY A 230 3.89 -12.20 0.75
C GLY A 230 2.79 -11.63 1.67
N ALA A 231 2.09 -10.57 1.27
CA ALA A 231 1.01 -9.92 2.02
C ALA A 231 -0.26 -9.70 1.15
N GLY A 232 -0.51 -10.62 0.21
CA GLY A 232 -1.75 -10.68 -0.58
C GLY A 232 -2.80 -11.63 0.03
N SER A 233 -3.80 -12.00 -0.78
CA SER A 233 -4.93 -12.86 -0.40
C SER A 233 -4.51 -14.23 0.17
N LYS A 234 -3.41 -14.79 -0.36
CA LYS A 234 -2.82 -16.09 0.03
C LYS A 234 -1.67 -15.97 1.05
N ALA A 235 -1.52 -14.82 1.73
CA ALA A 235 -0.45 -14.64 2.71
C ALA A 235 -0.57 -15.63 3.88
N THR A 236 0.57 -16.07 4.43
CA THR A 236 0.65 -16.85 5.66
C THR A 236 1.29 -16.00 6.77
N LYS A 237 1.30 -16.49 8.01
CA LYS A 237 2.05 -15.83 9.09
C LYS A 237 3.53 -15.69 8.73
N ASP A 238 4.09 -16.72 8.11
CA ASP A 238 5.50 -16.75 7.73
C ASP A 238 5.78 -15.76 6.60
N THR A 239 4.96 -15.73 5.53
CA THR A 239 5.18 -14.74 4.46
C THR A 239 5.04 -13.30 4.94
N MET A 240 4.11 -13.02 5.85
CA MET A 240 4.00 -11.69 6.47
C MET A 240 5.25 -11.34 7.31
N LYS A 241 5.88 -12.32 7.96
CA LYS A 241 7.17 -12.14 8.64
C LYS A 241 8.29 -11.83 7.65
N LEU A 242 8.34 -12.54 6.50
CA LEU A 242 9.29 -12.23 5.42
C LEU A 242 9.09 -10.82 4.86
N VAL A 243 7.84 -10.42 4.64
CA VAL A 243 7.50 -9.08 4.16
C VAL A 243 7.88 -8.00 5.17
N ASP A 244 7.77 -8.26 6.48
CA ASP A 244 8.22 -7.30 7.51
C ASP A 244 9.72 -7.02 7.45
N MET A 245 10.53 -8.05 7.21
CA MET A 245 11.97 -7.88 6.94
C MET A 245 12.20 -7.03 5.68
N CYS A 246 11.45 -7.31 4.61
CA CYS A 246 11.52 -6.57 3.34
C CYS A 246 11.16 -5.08 3.52
N ILE A 247 10.13 -4.75 4.28
CA ILE A 247 9.72 -3.36 4.57
C ILE A 247 10.85 -2.60 5.27
N SER A 248 11.51 -3.25 6.23
CA SER A 248 12.63 -2.65 6.96
C SER A 248 13.86 -2.41 6.07
N ALA A 249 14.15 -3.34 5.16
CA ALA A 249 15.23 -3.22 4.19
C ALA A 249 14.95 -2.16 3.10
N THR A 250 13.69 -2.03 2.67
CA THR A 250 13.29 -1.14 1.56
C THR A 250 13.63 0.33 1.81
N LYS A 251 13.64 0.76 3.08
CA LYS A 251 13.88 2.16 3.45
C LYS A 251 15.20 2.74 2.92
N THR A 252 16.19 1.88 2.66
CA THR A 252 17.52 2.31 2.21
C THR A 252 18.06 1.47 1.05
N CYS A 253 17.26 0.58 0.45
CA CYS A 253 17.74 -0.35 -0.57
C CYS A 253 18.21 0.37 -1.85
N SER A 254 17.69 1.57 -2.11
CA SER A 254 18.10 2.46 -3.21
C SER A 254 19.55 2.96 -3.10
N HIS A 255 20.17 2.81 -1.92
CA HIS A 255 21.54 3.25 -1.67
C HIS A 255 22.54 2.09 -1.70
N VAL A 256 22.09 0.84 -1.81
CA VAL A 256 22.97 -0.34 -1.90
C VAL A 256 23.88 -0.19 -3.11
N GLY A 257 25.17 -0.44 -2.91
CA GLY A 257 26.23 -0.28 -3.91
C GLY A 257 26.72 1.15 -4.10
N LYS A 258 26.12 2.15 -3.44
CA LYS A 258 26.62 3.54 -3.49
C LYS A 258 27.80 3.73 -2.53
N ARG A 259 28.68 4.67 -2.88
CA ARG A 259 29.71 5.17 -1.96
C ARG A 259 29.05 5.93 -0.82
N VAL A 260 29.50 5.64 0.39
CA VAL A 260 29.00 6.24 1.62
C VAL A 260 30.15 6.51 2.58
N VAL A 261 29.93 7.46 3.48
CA VAL A 261 30.86 7.88 4.53
C VAL A 261 30.22 7.61 5.88
N LEU A 262 31.04 7.15 6.83
CA LEU A 262 30.59 6.89 8.20
C LEU A 262 30.79 8.11 9.10
N LYS A 263 29.81 8.45 9.93
CA LYS A 263 29.90 9.56 10.90
C LYS A 263 29.15 9.24 12.20
N GLY A 264 29.53 9.91 13.28
CA GLY A 264 28.85 9.79 14.58
C GLY A 264 29.01 8.42 15.25
N LEU A 265 30.09 7.70 14.94
CA LEU A 265 30.46 6.45 15.59
C LEU A 265 31.22 6.72 16.89
N SER A 266 31.06 5.82 17.87
CA SER A 266 31.80 5.88 19.13
C SER A 266 33.28 5.57 19.00
N ASN A 267 33.68 4.89 17.91
CA ASN A 267 35.07 4.67 17.56
C ASN A 267 35.49 5.76 16.57
N ASP A 268 36.27 6.72 17.04
CA ASP A 268 36.69 7.88 16.23
C ASP A 268 37.50 7.48 15.00
N ALA A 269 38.22 6.34 15.04
CA ALA A 269 38.96 5.83 13.89
C ALA A 269 38.07 5.39 12.71
N CYS A 270 36.77 5.17 12.95
CA CYS A 270 35.81 4.82 11.91
C CYS A 270 35.04 6.02 11.37
N ASN A 271 35.15 7.20 12.00
CA ASN A 271 34.52 8.42 11.48
C ASN A 271 35.28 8.89 10.22
N ASP A 272 34.53 9.40 9.26
CA ASP A 272 34.97 9.81 7.92
C ASP A 272 35.54 8.66 7.06
N MET A 273 35.34 7.41 7.48
CA MET A 273 35.69 6.23 6.68
C MET A 273 34.75 6.11 5.48
N GLU A 274 35.35 6.00 4.29
CA GLU A 274 34.62 5.78 3.05
C GLU A 274 34.50 4.29 2.72
N GLY A 275 33.36 3.93 2.16
CA GLY A 275 33.05 2.56 1.80
C GLY A 275 31.89 2.46 0.82
N THR A 276 31.51 1.23 0.52
CA THR A 276 30.32 0.92 -0.27
C THR A 276 29.24 0.38 0.65
N LEU A 277 28.01 0.87 0.49
CA LEU A 277 26.87 0.39 1.28
C LEU A 277 26.43 -1.00 0.79
N GLY A 278 26.37 -1.95 1.70
CA GLY A 278 25.78 -3.27 1.49
C GLY A 278 24.31 -3.35 1.88
N GLY A 279 23.83 -4.57 2.11
CA GLY A 279 22.43 -4.83 2.43
C GLY A 279 22.03 -4.58 3.88
N CYS A 280 20.87 -5.11 4.25
CA CYS A 280 20.22 -4.92 5.55
C CYS A 280 20.32 -6.18 6.41
N ILE A 281 20.87 -6.03 7.62
CA ILE A 281 20.87 -7.09 8.63
C ILE A 281 19.52 -7.07 9.35
N SER A 282 18.61 -7.93 8.91
CA SER A 282 17.21 -7.92 9.35
C SER A 282 17.01 -8.20 10.85
N SER A 283 17.98 -8.79 11.54
CA SER A 283 17.90 -9.09 12.99
C SER A 283 18.03 -7.85 13.88
N ASN A 284 18.78 -6.83 13.46
CA ASN A 284 19.09 -5.65 14.27
C ASN A 284 18.91 -4.31 13.53
N GLY A 285 18.52 -4.37 12.25
CA GLY A 285 18.30 -3.19 11.41
C GLY A 285 19.57 -2.46 10.99
N ARG A 286 20.75 -2.99 11.30
CA ARG A 286 22.04 -2.45 10.82
C ARG A 286 22.20 -2.68 9.32
N ARG A 287 23.19 -2.00 8.75
CA ARG A 287 23.61 -2.14 7.37
C ARG A 287 25.01 -2.73 7.29
N VAL A 288 25.23 -3.51 6.25
CA VAL A 288 26.57 -3.96 5.91
C VAL A 288 27.29 -2.78 5.25
N PHE A 289 28.52 -2.52 5.65
CA PHE A 289 29.40 -1.50 5.09
C PHE A 289 30.70 -2.18 4.67
N TYR A 290 31.14 -1.90 3.45
CA TYR A 290 32.38 -2.43 2.87
C TYR A 290 33.40 -1.29 2.79
N PRO A 291 34.38 -1.20 3.71
CA PRO A 291 35.41 -0.17 3.67
C PRO A 291 36.18 -0.21 2.34
N LEU A 292 36.56 0.97 1.83
CA LEU A 292 37.47 1.06 0.68
C LEU A 292 38.95 0.86 1.08
N MET A 293 39.26 0.98 2.36
CA MET A 293 40.62 0.80 2.90
C MET A 293 40.88 -0.66 3.29
N GLU A 294 42.13 -1.09 3.12
CA GLU A 294 42.59 -2.42 3.53
C GLU A 294 42.99 -2.44 5.02
N PRO A 295 42.62 -3.48 5.80
CA PRO A 295 41.84 -4.65 5.38
C PRO A 295 40.34 -4.33 5.19
N ALA A 296 39.79 -4.71 4.03
CA ALA A 296 38.40 -4.46 3.68
C ALA A 296 37.42 -5.44 4.39
N GLU A 297 37.41 -5.43 5.72
CA GLU A 297 36.49 -6.25 6.52
C GLU A 297 35.08 -5.65 6.56
N GLU A 298 34.06 -6.49 6.36
CA GLU A 298 32.66 -6.05 6.40
C GLU A 298 32.26 -5.57 7.79
N MET A 299 31.62 -4.41 7.88
CA MET A 299 31.18 -3.81 9.14
C MET A 299 29.65 -3.75 9.24
N ALA A 300 29.11 -4.03 10.42
CA ALA A 300 27.68 -3.85 10.71
C ALA A 300 27.44 -2.49 11.38
N VAL A 301 26.94 -1.52 10.61
CA VAL A 301 26.79 -0.11 11.03
C VAL A 301 25.33 0.28 11.16
N LYS A 302 25.00 1.13 12.13
CA LYS A 302 23.63 1.66 12.24
C LYS A 302 23.33 2.62 11.09
N PRO A 303 22.12 2.61 10.52
CA PRO A 303 21.79 3.46 9.38
C PRO A 303 21.86 4.97 9.68
N GLU A 304 21.68 5.38 10.94
CA GLU A 304 21.84 6.77 11.40
C GLU A 304 23.26 7.33 11.26
N ASN A 305 24.26 6.43 11.14
CA ASN A 305 25.68 6.77 11.07
C ASN A 305 26.25 6.68 9.64
N ILE A 306 25.39 6.55 8.62
CA ILE A 306 25.79 6.34 7.23
C ILE A 306 25.29 7.49 6.38
N PHE A 307 26.19 8.10 5.63
CA PHE A 307 25.94 9.30 4.84
C PHE A 307 26.30 9.06 3.37
N VAL A 308 25.45 9.48 2.46
CA VAL A 308 25.72 9.46 1.01
C VAL A 308 26.16 10.87 0.58
N SER A 309 27.20 10.94 -0.25
CA SER A 309 27.65 12.20 -0.85
C SER A 309 26.77 12.56 -2.05
N MET A 310 26.32 13.81 -2.08
CA MET A 310 25.54 14.41 -3.18
C MET A 310 26.47 15.17 -4.14
N GLU A 311 25.94 15.62 -5.29
CA GLU A 311 26.72 16.33 -6.32
C GLU A 311 27.28 17.68 -5.83
N ASP A 312 26.64 18.33 -4.85
CA ASP A 312 27.03 19.62 -4.29
C ASP A 312 27.94 19.49 -3.04
N ASP A 313 28.64 18.37 -2.86
CA ASP A 313 29.43 18.01 -1.67
C ASP A 313 28.64 17.95 -0.34
N GLU A 314 27.32 18.12 -0.38
CA GLU A 314 26.44 17.89 0.77
C GLU A 314 26.35 16.39 1.10
N GLN A 315 26.48 16.04 2.37
CA GLN A 315 26.37 14.67 2.84
C GLN A 315 25.07 14.47 3.61
N LEU A 316 24.21 13.60 3.10
CA LEU A 316 22.91 13.31 3.69
C LEU A 316 22.91 11.94 4.33
N CYS A 317 22.35 11.85 5.55
CA CYS A 317 22.13 10.57 6.20
C CYS A 317 21.21 9.71 5.30
N ILE A 318 21.46 8.40 5.16
CA ILE A 318 20.63 7.52 4.33
C ILE A 318 19.18 7.37 4.81
N LEU A 319 18.85 7.94 5.99
CA LEU A 319 17.49 8.02 6.54
C LEU A 319 16.87 9.42 6.40
N ASP A 320 17.55 10.36 5.76
CA ASP A 320 17.05 11.72 5.59
C ASP A 320 15.74 11.72 4.80
N LYS A 321 14.80 12.59 5.19
CA LYS A 321 13.46 12.66 4.57
C LYS A 321 13.47 13.29 3.19
N SER A 322 14.49 14.09 2.88
CA SER A 322 14.72 14.64 1.55
C SER A 322 15.10 13.54 0.55
N LEU A 323 15.78 12.48 1.03
CA LEU A 323 16.00 11.28 0.23
C LEU A 323 14.67 10.58 0.01
N ARG A 324 14.40 10.21 -1.23
CA ARG A 324 13.17 9.51 -1.63
C ARG A 324 13.11 8.13 -0.95
N THR A 325 12.51 8.05 0.23
CA THR A 325 12.27 6.79 0.92
C THR A 325 10.99 6.15 0.38
N THR A 326 11.11 4.93 -0.14
CA THR A 326 9.98 4.16 -0.64
C THR A 326 9.36 3.33 0.49
N ASN A 327 8.05 3.42 0.67
CA ASN A 327 7.34 2.52 1.56
C ASN A 327 6.83 1.30 0.77
N LEU A 328 7.35 0.11 1.08
CA LEU A 328 7.07 -1.09 0.31
C LEU A 328 5.57 -1.41 0.19
N VAL A 329 4.77 -1.10 1.23
CA VAL A 329 3.33 -1.36 1.24
C VAL A 329 2.51 -0.38 0.38
N ASP A 330 3.11 0.75 0.02
CA ASP A 330 2.49 1.81 -0.79
C ASP A 330 2.91 1.71 -2.28
N LEU A 331 3.76 0.75 -2.63
CA LEU A 331 4.23 0.59 -4.01
C LEU A 331 3.12 0.03 -4.89
N GLN A 332 2.81 0.79 -5.94
CA GLN A 332 1.85 0.41 -6.96
C GLN A 332 2.49 -0.48 -8.03
N ASP A 333 1.72 -1.44 -8.50
CA ASP A 333 2.02 -2.23 -9.70
C ASP A 333 1.69 -1.44 -10.99
N ARG A 334 1.76 -2.10 -12.16
CA ARG A 334 1.50 -1.46 -13.45
C ARG A 334 0.03 -1.12 -13.70
N VAL A 335 -0.89 -1.63 -12.88
CA VAL A 335 -2.31 -1.25 -12.88
C VAL A 335 -2.65 -0.28 -11.74
N GLY A 336 -1.64 0.30 -11.07
CA GLY A 336 -1.84 1.24 -9.98
C GLY A 336 -2.30 0.59 -8.66
N ALA A 337 -2.44 -0.73 -8.60
CA ALA A 337 -2.88 -1.41 -7.39
C ALA A 337 -1.71 -1.59 -6.42
N ILE A 338 -1.99 -1.45 -5.13
CA ILE A 338 -1.08 -1.84 -4.04
C ILE A 338 -1.54 -3.17 -3.43
N SER A 339 -0.70 -3.76 -2.57
CA SER A 339 -1.04 -5.00 -1.87
C SER A 339 -2.34 -4.92 -1.06
N LEU A 340 -2.77 -3.73 -0.63
CA LEU A 340 -4.03 -3.55 0.10
C LEU A 340 -5.26 -3.69 -0.80
N HIS A 341 -5.19 -3.31 -2.09
CA HIS A 341 -6.29 -3.52 -3.04
C HIS A 341 -6.64 -5.00 -3.15
N GLU A 342 -5.62 -5.86 -3.24
CA GLU A 342 -5.75 -7.33 -3.39
C GLU A 342 -6.50 -8.00 -2.23
N VAL A 343 -6.43 -7.41 -1.03
CA VAL A 343 -7.05 -7.99 0.18
C VAL A 343 -8.25 -7.21 0.67
N ALA A 344 -8.53 -6.03 0.12
CA ALA A 344 -9.65 -5.17 0.53
C ALA A 344 -10.98 -5.93 0.44
N MET A 345 -11.20 -6.69 -0.63
CA MET A 345 -12.43 -7.46 -0.85
C MET A 345 -12.32 -8.93 -0.40
N SER A 346 -11.32 -9.26 0.42
CA SER A 346 -11.14 -10.60 0.99
C SER A 346 -11.49 -10.59 2.49
N ASP A 347 -11.67 -11.75 3.11
CA ASP A 347 -11.88 -11.84 4.57
C ASP A 347 -10.58 -11.86 5.40
N ARG A 348 -9.45 -11.42 4.83
CA ARG A 348 -8.12 -11.44 5.46
C ARG A 348 -7.89 -10.28 6.43
N ARG A 349 -8.60 -10.30 7.58
CA ARG A 349 -8.44 -9.28 8.65
C ARG A 349 -6.99 -9.12 9.11
N ASP A 350 -6.27 -10.23 9.21
CA ASP A 350 -4.89 -10.29 9.67
C ASP A 350 -3.94 -9.51 8.74
N VAL A 351 -4.06 -9.73 7.43
CA VAL A 351 -3.23 -9.07 6.41
C VAL A 351 -3.56 -7.59 6.32
N VAL A 352 -4.84 -7.22 6.34
CA VAL A 352 -5.28 -5.82 6.37
C VAL A 352 -4.72 -5.10 7.60
N LYS A 353 -4.82 -5.69 8.80
CA LYS A 353 -4.22 -5.12 10.02
C LYS A 353 -2.71 -4.96 9.87
N PHE A 354 -2.05 -5.95 9.29
CA PHE A 354 -0.62 -5.93 9.02
C PHE A 354 -0.23 -4.74 8.12
N LEU A 355 -0.93 -4.53 7.00
CA LEU A 355 -0.65 -3.45 6.05
C LEU A 355 -0.97 -2.06 6.63
N LEU A 356 -2.15 -1.89 7.26
CA LEU A 356 -2.57 -0.61 7.84
C LEU A 356 -1.71 -0.16 9.02
N LYS A 357 -1.08 -1.09 9.75
CA LYS A 357 -0.12 -0.75 10.81
C LYS A 357 1.13 -0.04 10.25
N ARG A 358 1.43 -0.23 8.96
CA ARG A 358 2.68 0.19 8.32
C ARG A 358 2.53 1.39 7.39
N SER A 359 1.32 1.63 6.90
CA SER A 359 0.98 2.86 6.19
C SER A 359 -0.45 3.27 6.47
N THR A 360 -0.66 4.55 6.75
CA THR A 360 -2.01 5.14 6.74
C THR A 360 -2.37 5.70 5.36
N LYS A 361 -1.38 5.89 4.47
CA LYS A 361 -1.59 6.45 3.13
C LYS A 361 -2.21 5.43 2.17
N CYS A 362 -1.92 4.15 2.37
CA CYS A 362 -2.39 3.06 1.52
C CYS A 362 -3.93 3.00 1.36
N LEU A 363 -4.71 3.56 2.28
CA LEU A 363 -6.17 3.64 2.18
C LEU A 363 -6.65 4.50 1.02
N ASP A 364 -5.86 5.49 0.64
CA ASP A 364 -6.27 6.57 -0.26
C ASP A 364 -5.49 6.53 -1.59
N ILE A 365 -4.58 5.57 -1.76
CA ILE A 365 -3.89 5.31 -3.03
C ILE A 365 -4.91 4.72 -4.02
N VAL A 366 -5.08 5.37 -5.16
CA VAL A 366 -6.01 4.94 -6.22
C VAL A 366 -5.29 4.09 -7.25
N ASP A 367 -5.95 3.06 -7.75
CA ASP A 367 -5.48 2.29 -8.90
C ASP A 367 -5.74 3.04 -10.23
N CYS A 368 -5.33 2.45 -11.34
CA CYS A 368 -5.57 3.03 -12.68
C CYS A 368 -7.05 3.17 -13.05
N SER A 369 -7.95 2.50 -12.32
CA SER A 369 -9.41 2.62 -12.48
C SER A 369 -10.00 3.67 -11.53
N GLY A 370 -9.16 4.39 -10.77
CA GLY A 370 -9.59 5.42 -9.82
C GLY A 370 -10.12 4.88 -8.49
N TYR A 371 -9.96 3.58 -8.23
CA TYR A 371 -10.43 2.95 -7.01
C TYR A 371 -9.32 2.87 -5.97
N SER A 372 -9.56 3.43 -4.79
CA SER A 372 -8.75 3.17 -3.60
C SER A 372 -9.26 1.96 -2.84
N PRO A 373 -8.45 1.33 -1.95
CA PRO A 373 -8.94 0.27 -1.08
C PRO A 373 -10.12 0.72 -0.24
N ARG A 374 -10.15 1.99 0.17
CA ARG A 374 -11.31 2.59 0.85
C ARG A 374 -12.55 2.56 -0.04
N ARG A 375 -12.44 2.97 -1.30
CA ARG A 375 -13.58 3.01 -2.24
C ARG A 375 -14.12 1.61 -2.54
N LEU A 376 -13.23 0.63 -2.78
CA LEU A 376 -13.62 -0.76 -3.06
C LEU A 376 -14.51 -1.36 -1.95
N LEU A 377 -14.21 -1.03 -0.69
CA LEU A 377 -15.03 -1.46 0.45
C LEU A 377 -16.41 -0.82 0.48
N LEU A 378 -16.53 0.44 0.07
CA LEU A 378 -17.79 1.19 0.06
C LEU A 378 -18.71 0.76 -1.10
N THR A 379 -18.14 0.37 -2.22
CA THR A 379 -18.88 -0.08 -3.41
C THR A 379 -19.31 -1.55 -3.34
N SER A 380 -18.85 -2.29 -2.33
CA SER A 380 -19.24 -3.69 -2.12
C SER A 380 -20.66 -3.74 -1.54
N PHE A 381 -21.66 -3.70 -2.41
CA PHE A 381 -23.09 -3.76 -2.06
C PHE A 381 -23.55 -5.12 -1.47
N GLN A 382 -22.63 -6.08 -1.30
CA GLN A 382 -22.96 -7.45 -0.89
C GLN A 382 -22.23 -7.83 0.40
N GLY A 383 -22.94 -7.70 1.53
CA GLY A 383 -22.58 -8.32 2.80
C GLY A 383 -21.70 -7.51 3.75
N GLU A 384 -21.85 -7.77 5.04
CA GLU A 384 -20.93 -7.30 6.08
C GLU A 384 -19.57 -7.98 5.89
N HIS A 385 -18.71 -7.39 5.05
CA HIS A 385 -17.32 -7.83 5.01
C HIS A 385 -16.68 -7.57 6.37
N VAL A 386 -16.26 -8.66 6.98
CA VAL A 386 -15.44 -8.82 8.18
C VAL A 386 -14.25 -7.84 8.24
N VAL A 387 -13.76 -7.41 7.07
CA VAL A 387 -12.67 -6.44 6.92
C VAL A 387 -13.12 -4.98 7.15
N ASN A 388 -14.39 -4.62 6.91
CA ASN A 388 -14.93 -3.28 7.15
C ASN A 388 -14.73 -2.80 8.60
N ASP A 389 -14.84 -3.72 9.57
CA ASP A 389 -14.58 -3.42 10.99
C ASP A 389 -13.15 -2.96 11.24
N VAL A 390 -12.18 -3.62 10.59
CA VAL A 390 -10.75 -3.33 10.74
C VAL A 390 -10.44 -1.95 10.18
N PHE A 391 -10.94 -1.65 8.98
CA PHE A 391 -10.77 -0.35 8.35
C PHE A 391 -11.49 0.75 9.15
N SER A 392 -12.73 0.51 9.59
CA SER A 392 -13.48 1.42 10.45
C SER A 392 -12.72 1.76 11.73
N ALA A 393 -12.21 0.74 12.42
CA ALA A 393 -11.43 0.92 13.65
C ALA A 393 -10.12 1.68 13.38
N HIS A 394 -9.43 1.37 12.28
CA HIS A 394 -8.20 2.05 11.91
C HIS A 394 -8.43 3.53 11.57
N VAL A 395 -9.48 3.86 10.82
CA VAL A 395 -9.84 5.25 10.52
C VAL A 395 -10.24 5.99 11.79
N LYS A 396 -11.13 5.42 12.62
CA LYS A 396 -11.54 6.03 13.90
C LYS A 396 -10.34 6.32 14.82
N THR A 397 -9.39 5.39 14.94
CA THR A 397 -8.19 5.57 15.78
C THR A 397 -7.24 6.62 15.21
N THR A 398 -7.05 6.65 13.89
CA THR A 398 -6.21 7.66 13.21
C THR A 398 -6.81 9.05 13.34
N THR A 399 -8.12 9.18 13.16
CA THR A 399 -8.87 10.42 13.38
C THR A 399 -8.71 10.92 14.82
N LYS A 400 -8.97 10.07 15.83
CA LYS A 400 -8.79 10.44 17.24
C LYS A 400 -7.37 10.93 17.55
N LYS A 401 -6.34 10.28 16.97
CA LYS A 401 -4.94 10.72 17.12
C LYS A 401 -4.69 12.09 16.47
N LYS A 402 -5.27 12.36 15.29
CA LYS A 402 -5.19 13.69 14.64
C LYS A 402 -5.89 14.75 15.47
N GLU A 403 -7.10 14.48 15.96
CA GLU A 403 -7.86 15.38 16.84
C GLU A 403 -7.09 15.68 18.13
N GLN A 404 -6.53 14.66 18.78
CA GLN A 404 -5.72 14.85 19.98
C GLN A 404 -4.46 15.68 19.70
N LYS A 405 -3.83 15.49 18.54
CA LYS A 405 -2.65 16.27 18.12
C LYS A 405 -3.01 17.71 17.77
N ALA A 406 -4.18 17.95 17.18
CA ALA A 406 -4.71 19.29 16.91
C ALA A 406 -5.09 20.02 18.21
N ALA A 407 -5.78 19.34 19.12
CA ALA A 407 -6.11 19.87 20.46
C ALA A 407 -4.86 20.21 21.29
N ASN A 408 -3.75 19.50 21.08
CA ASN A 408 -2.47 19.80 21.73
C ASN A 408 -1.76 21.05 21.16
N LYS A 409 -2.25 21.66 20.07
CA LYS A 409 -1.62 22.84 19.42
C LYS A 409 -2.31 24.18 19.71
N GLU A 410 -3.40 24.21 20.49
CA GLU A 410 -4.11 25.46 20.78
C GLU A 410 -3.59 26.11 22.07
N ALA A 411 -2.78 27.17 21.91
CA ALA A 411 -2.33 28.05 22.99
C ALA A 411 -3.13 29.36 22.97
N CYS A 412 -3.33 29.95 24.15
CA CYS A 412 -3.96 31.27 24.29
C CYS A 412 -3.10 32.34 23.62
N ALA A 413 -3.65 33.05 22.64
CA ALA A 413 -2.94 34.08 21.88
C ALA A 413 -2.46 35.28 22.72
N ASN A 414 -3.00 35.46 23.95
CA ASN A 414 -2.57 36.53 24.85
C ASN A 414 -1.52 36.09 25.88
N CYS A 415 -1.65 34.88 26.45
CA CYS A 415 -0.85 34.46 27.62
C CYS A 415 -0.10 33.13 27.42
N GLY A 416 -0.21 32.51 26.24
CA GLY A 416 0.52 31.29 25.89
C GLY A 416 0.02 30.00 26.55
N ILE A 417 -0.93 30.05 27.51
CA ILE A 417 -1.42 28.83 28.17
C ILE A 417 -2.07 27.89 27.16
N ILE A 418 -1.69 26.63 27.19
CA ILE A 418 -2.24 25.59 26.32
C ILE A 418 -3.55 25.04 26.88
N ALA A 419 -4.48 24.66 26.01
CA ALA A 419 -5.80 24.15 26.40
C ALA A 419 -5.74 22.99 27.42
N ARG A 420 -4.71 22.13 27.32
CA ARG A 420 -4.49 21.00 28.22
C ARG A 420 -4.32 21.44 29.67
N ASP A 421 -3.50 22.46 29.92
CA ASP A 421 -3.18 22.93 31.27
C ASP A 421 -4.36 23.66 31.91
N LEU A 422 -5.26 24.21 31.08
CA LEU A 422 -6.49 24.86 31.53
C LEU A 422 -7.61 23.86 31.87
N GLY A 423 -7.51 22.59 31.46
CA GLY A 423 -8.54 21.57 31.65
C GLY A 423 -9.85 21.83 30.91
N ARG A 424 -9.91 22.81 30.01
CA ARG A 424 -11.09 23.17 29.20
C ARG A 424 -10.68 23.76 27.85
N GLN A 425 -11.61 23.77 26.89
CA GLN A 425 -11.38 24.36 25.56
C GLN A 425 -11.17 25.88 25.64
N LEU A 426 -10.33 26.41 24.75
CA LEU A 426 -10.11 27.85 24.61
C LEU A 426 -11.29 28.49 23.87
N LEU A 427 -11.60 29.73 24.24
CA LEU A 427 -12.58 30.57 23.56
C LEU A 427 -12.00 31.07 22.24
N GLN A 428 -12.61 30.74 21.11
CA GLN A 428 -12.19 31.25 19.81
C GLN A 428 -12.74 32.65 19.54
N CYS A 429 -12.01 33.45 18.76
CA CYS A 429 -12.50 34.74 18.25
C CYS A 429 -13.75 34.52 17.39
N THR A 430 -14.86 35.18 17.71
CA THR A 430 -16.13 35.00 16.98
C THR A 430 -16.12 35.55 15.55
N LYS A 431 -15.13 36.38 15.19
CA LYS A 431 -14.98 36.93 13.83
C LYS A 431 -14.13 36.04 12.93
N CYS A 432 -12.83 35.93 13.20
CA CYS A 432 -11.88 35.20 12.35
C CYS A 432 -11.73 33.70 12.70
N LEU A 433 -12.18 33.29 13.90
CA LEU A 433 -12.09 31.91 14.40
C LEU A 433 -10.66 31.33 14.51
N ASP A 434 -9.63 32.11 14.19
CA ASP A 434 -8.22 31.72 14.17
C ASP A 434 -7.55 31.84 15.55
N SER A 435 -7.77 32.96 16.25
CA SER A 435 -7.17 33.17 17.56
C SER A 435 -8.01 32.56 18.69
N ALA A 436 -7.34 31.86 19.62
CA ALA A 436 -7.93 31.21 20.78
C ALA A 436 -7.51 31.85 22.11
N TYR A 437 -8.37 31.82 23.12
CA TYR A 437 -8.20 32.54 24.39
C TYR A 437 -8.63 31.71 25.60
N CYS A 438 -7.85 31.72 26.68
CA CYS A 438 -8.23 31.01 27.91
C CYS A 438 -9.39 31.66 28.67
N SER A 439 -9.68 32.94 28.38
CA SER A 439 -10.71 33.73 29.03
C SER A 439 -11.09 34.96 28.21
N ARG A 440 -12.28 35.52 28.48
CA ARG A 440 -12.71 36.80 27.88
C ARG A 440 -11.76 37.95 28.21
N LYS A 441 -11.13 37.94 29.40
CA LYS A 441 -10.11 38.92 29.79
C LYS A 441 -8.91 38.88 28.85
N CYS A 442 -8.40 37.68 28.55
CA CYS A 442 -7.30 37.50 27.59
C CYS A 442 -7.69 37.93 26.17
N GLN A 443 -8.92 37.62 25.74
CA GLN A 443 -9.44 38.08 24.45
C GLN A 443 -9.47 39.60 24.35
N VAL A 444 -10.04 40.29 25.35
CA VAL A 444 -10.13 41.76 25.35
C VAL A 444 -8.75 42.41 25.41
N SER A 445 -7.82 41.85 26.19
CA SER A 445 -6.43 42.31 26.24
C SER A 445 -5.75 42.21 24.87
N HIS A 446 -5.80 41.03 24.23
CA HIS A 446 -5.18 40.84 22.91
C HIS A 446 -5.87 41.67 21.83
N TRP A 447 -7.20 41.81 21.90
CA TRP A 447 -8.00 42.64 21.00
C TRP A 447 -7.51 44.08 20.97
N LYS A 448 -7.33 44.67 22.16
CA LYS A 448 -6.86 46.07 22.30
C LYS A 448 -5.41 46.24 21.87
N LYS A 449 -4.54 45.27 22.15
CA LYS A 449 -3.11 45.36 21.84
C LYS A 449 -2.83 45.25 20.34
N THR A 450 -3.36 44.21 19.69
CA THR A 450 -2.91 43.81 18.34
C THR A 450 -4.00 43.18 17.49
N HIS A 451 -4.87 42.34 18.06
CA HIS A 451 -5.75 41.50 17.25
C HIS A 451 -6.83 42.26 16.47
N SER A 452 -7.31 43.39 17.00
CA SER A 452 -8.33 44.22 16.31
C SER A 452 -7.88 44.69 14.92
N LYS A 453 -6.57 44.89 14.73
CA LYS A 453 -5.99 45.34 13.45
C LYS A 453 -5.89 44.21 12.43
N VAL A 454 -5.62 42.99 12.85
CA VAL A 454 -5.39 41.82 11.96
C VAL A 454 -6.61 40.92 11.80
N CYS A 455 -7.60 41.03 12.68
CA CYS A 455 -8.78 40.16 12.67
C CYS A 455 -9.60 40.25 11.36
N PRO A 456 -9.87 41.44 10.78
CA PRO A 456 -10.60 41.54 9.52
C PRO A 456 -9.85 40.88 8.33
N ASP A 457 -8.53 41.04 8.29
CA ASP A 457 -7.70 40.45 7.22
C ASP A 457 -7.68 38.93 7.34
N ARG A 458 -7.48 38.41 8.56
CA ARG A 458 -7.56 36.97 8.86
C ARG A 458 -8.92 36.37 8.52
N GLU A 459 -10.00 37.08 8.79
CA GLU A 459 -11.35 36.63 8.44
C GLU A 459 -11.52 36.47 6.93
N ARG A 460 -10.95 37.38 6.15
CA ARG A 460 -10.98 37.34 4.67
C ARG A 460 -10.06 36.27 4.10
N GLU A 461 -8.86 36.12 4.66
CA GLU A 461 -7.87 35.13 4.21
C GLU A 461 -8.30 33.69 4.49
N LEU A 462 -8.97 33.47 5.62
CA LEU A 462 -9.31 32.12 6.10
C LEU A 462 -10.77 31.72 5.79
N GLY A 463 -11.61 32.68 5.41
CA GLY A 463 -12.98 32.43 5.00
C GLY A 463 -13.06 32.15 3.50
N VAL A 464 -13.71 31.04 3.14
CA VAL A 464 -14.03 30.70 1.75
C VAL A 464 -15.47 31.14 1.48
N VAL A 465 -15.63 32.14 0.60
CA VAL A 465 -16.94 32.60 0.14
C VAL A 465 -17.47 31.60 -0.89
N ILE A 466 -18.70 31.15 -0.69
CA ILE A 466 -19.36 30.20 -1.59
C ILE A 466 -20.15 30.98 -2.62
N GLY A 467 -19.89 30.70 -3.90
CA GLY A 467 -20.63 31.31 -5.01
C GLY A 467 -22.11 30.89 -5.05
N GLU A 468 -22.90 31.55 -5.89
CA GLU A 468 -24.28 31.16 -6.13
C GLU A 468 -24.37 29.69 -6.58
N ALA A 469 -25.41 28.99 -6.11
CA ALA A 469 -25.66 27.61 -6.51
C ALA A 469 -25.91 27.58 -8.01
N MET A 470 -25.00 26.95 -8.76
CA MET A 470 -25.25 26.70 -10.18
C MET A 470 -26.19 25.48 -10.33
N PRO A 471 -27.08 25.48 -11.33
CA PRO A 471 -27.86 24.29 -11.66
C PRO A 471 -26.92 23.12 -11.93
N ILE A 472 -27.15 21.98 -11.29
CA ILE A 472 -26.37 20.76 -11.56
C ILE A 472 -26.65 20.32 -13.01
N PRO A 473 -25.62 20.13 -13.87
CA PRO A 473 -25.83 19.69 -15.25
C PRO A 473 -26.58 18.35 -15.33
N ARG A 474 -27.44 18.17 -16.33
CA ARG A 474 -28.19 16.92 -16.55
C ARG A 474 -27.25 15.71 -16.59
N GLY A 475 -27.52 14.71 -15.75
CA GLY A 475 -26.76 13.44 -15.70
C GLY A 475 -25.70 13.36 -14.60
N PHE A 476 -25.51 14.40 -13.78
CA PHE A 476 -24.63 14.33 -12.62
C PHE A 476 -25.31 13.62 -11.43
N PHE A 477 -24.74 12.48 -11.04
CA PHE A 477 -25.09 11.81 -9.80
C PHE A 477 -24.31 12.47 -8.65
N VAL A 478 -24.99 13.21 -7.79
CA VAL A 478 -24.52 13.38 -6.41
C VAL A 478 -25.00 12.12 -5.70
N GLY A 479 -24.13 11.35 -5.05
CA GLY A 479 -24.40 10.05 -4.40
C GLY A 479 -25.43 10.04 -3.27
N CYS A 480 -26.30 11.03 -3.24
CA CYS A 480 -27.61 10.96 -2.62
C CYS A 480 -28.58 10.24 -3.58
N ASN A 481 -28.65 8.92 -3.49
CA ASN A 481 -29.60 8.07 -4.22
C ASN A 481 -31.11 8.36 -3.94
N HIS A 482 -31.48 9.55 -3.45
CA HIS A 482 -32.78 9.80 -2.81
C HIS A 482 -33.43 11.13 -3.19
N TYR A 483 -32.87 11.95 -4.09
CA TYR A 483 -33.49 13.21 -4.46
C TYR A 483 -34.02 13.21 -5.90
N THR A 484 -35.26 13.67 -6.07
CA THR A 484 -35.87 13.91 -7.39
C THR A 484 -35.33 15.21 -8.00
N GLN A 485 -35.47 15.37 -9.31
CA GLN A 485 -35.01 16.58 -10.01
C GLN A 485 -35.71 17.86 -9.49
N GLU A 486 -36.99 17.75 -9.12
CA GLU A 486 -37.76 18.84 -8.52
C GLU A 486 -37.19 19.28 -7.16
N GLU A 487 -36.66 18.34 -6.37
CA GLU A 487 -36.03 18.67 -5.08
C GLU A 487 -34.72 19.43 -5.27
N VAL A 488 -33.95 19.13 -6.32
CA VAL A 488 -32.69 19.83 -6.64
C VAL A 488 -32.93 21.25 -7.14
N GLU A 489 -33.97 21.46 -7.95
CA GLU A 489 -34.35 22.78 -8.47
C GLU A 489 -34.93 23.71 -7.37
N ALA A 490 -35.39 23.15 -6.25
CA ALA A 490 -35.91 23.89 -5.10
C ALA A 490 -34.84 24.22 -4.01
N TRP A 491 -33.57 23.88 -4.24
CA TRP A 491 -32.52 24.10 -3.24
C TRP A 491 -32.13 25.57 -3.12
N GLU A 492 -32.47 26.16 -1.97
CA GLU A 492 -32.07 27.51 -1.58
C GLU A 492 -31.13 27.45 -0.38
N CYS A 493 -30.03 28.21 -0.43
CA CYS A 493 -29.17 28.39 0.73
C CYS A 493 -29.78 29.45 1.66
N LYS A 494 -30.53 29.01 2.67
CA LYS A 494 -31.07 29.90 3.72
C LYS A 494 -30.30 29.74 5.03
N ALA A 495 -30.27 30.83 5.80
CA ALA A 495 -29.82 30.76 7.17
C ALA A 495 -30.74 29.85 7.99
N PRO A 496 -30.21 28.94 8.82
CA PRO A 496 -31.04 28.14 9.71
C PRO A 496 -31.85 29.02 10.67
N ASP A 497 -33.02 28.54 11.07
CA ASP A 497 -33.90 29.27 11.99
C ASP A 497 -33.14 29.68 13.27
N GLY A 498 -33.23 30.97 13.61
CA GLY A 498 -32.55 31.54 14.77
C GLY A 498 -31.06 31.88 14.56
N VAL A 499 -30.51 31.72 13.36
CA VAL A 499 -29.17 32.21 13.00
C VAL A 499 -29.28 33.60 12.39
N HIS A 500 -28.79 34.61 13.11
CA HIS A 500 -28.74 35.99 12.61
C HIS A 500 -27.55 36.23 11.66
N PRO A 501 -27.61 37.25 10.76
CA PRO A 501 -26.46 37.63 9.94
C PRO A 501 -25.18 37.84 10.77
N GLY A 502 -24.07 37.24 10.31
CA GLY A 502 -22.79 37.25 11.02
C GLY A 502 -22.65 36.27 12.20
N GLN A 503 -23.73 35.60 12.62
CA GLN A 503 -23.66 34.52 13.60
C GLN A 503 -23.12 33.24 12.96
N THR A 504 -22.19 32.58 13.64
CA THR A 504 -21.60 31.33 13.14
C THR A 504 -22.45 30.12 13.49
N PHE A 505 -22.59 29.19 12.57
CA PHE A 505 -23.21 27.88 12.73
C PHE A 505 -22.31 26.79 12.13
N TRP A 506 -22.68 25.52 12.29
CA TRP A 506 -21.91 24.41 11.73
C TRP A 506 -22.52 23.91 10.42
N VAL A 507 -21.67 23.70 9.42
CA VAL A 507 -22.00 23.03 8.17
C VAL A 507 -21.16 21.77 8.01
N LYS A 508 -21.76 20.77 7.40
CA LYS A 508 -21.14 19.55 6.92
C LYS A 508 -20.91 19.74 5.43
N VAL A 509 -19.64 19.71 5.03
CA VAL A 509 -19.24 19.68 3.62
C VAL A 509 -18.84 18.25 3.30
N GLN A 510 -19.47 17.66 2.29
CA GLN A 510 -19.23 16.30 1.85
C GLN A 510 -18.87 16.32 0.36
N CYS A 511 -17.85 15.59 -0.04
CA CYS A 511 -17.54 15.36 -1.45
C CYS A 511 -17.55 13.86 -1.77
N GLU A 512 -17.80 13.54 -3.03
CA GLU A 512 -17.47 12.21 -3.52
C GLU A 512 -15.94 12.09 -3.72
N ASP A 513 -15.43 10.87 -3.89
CA ASP A 513 -13.98 10.69 -4.02
C ASP A 513 -13.48 11.27 -5.35
N GLY A 514 -12.73 12.39 -5.29
CA GLY A 514 -12.05 13.00 -6.43
C GLY A 514 -12.00 14.53 -6.31
N LEU A 515 -11.01 15.17 -6.95
CA LEU A 515 -10.96 16.64 -7.03
C LEU A 515 -12.07 17.20 -7.94
N ASP A 516 -12.53 16.40 -8.91
CA ASP A 516 -13.54 16.76 -9.90
C ASP A 516 -14.96 16.39 -9.48
N THR A 517 -15.24 16.38 -8.17
CA THR A 517 -16.55 16.02 -7.64
C THR A 517 -17.26 17.22 -7.04
N SER A 518 -18.57 17.32 -7.26
CA SER A 518 -19.39 18.34 -6.61
C SER A 518 -19.41 18.15 -5.09
N LEU A 519 -19.47 19.25 -4.34
CA LEU A 519 -19.65 19.22 -2.90
C LEU A 519 -21.14 19.27 -2.55
N LEU A 520 -21.52 18.62 -1.46
CA LEU A 520 -22.78 18.85 -0.78
C LEU A 520 -22.50 19.55 0.55
N ILE A 521 -23.05 20.74 0.70
CA ILE A 521 -22.97 21.54 1.92
C ILE A 521 -24.34 21.49 2.59
N SER A 522 -24.35 21.10 3.85
CA SER A 522 -25.58 20.99 4.64
C SER A 522 -25.36 21.54 6.04
N ASP A 523 -26.38 22.03 6.72
CA ASP A 523 -26.40 22.18 8.18
C ASP A 523 -27.25 21.06 8.83
N GLN A 524 -27.38 21.07 10.17
CA GLN A 524 -28.07 20.01 10.92
C GLN A 524 -29.57 19.99 10.67
N THR A 525 -30.19 21.15 10.50
CA THR A 525 -31.64 21.26 10.25
C THR A 525 -31.97 21.06 8.79
N ARG A 526 -30.96 21.06 7.90
CA ARG A 526 -31.08 21.06 6.44
C ARG A 526 -31.71 22.34 5.88
N ALA A 527 -31.81 23.41 6.68
CA ALA A 527 -32.23 24.73 6.22
C ALA A 527 -31.18 25.38 5.29
N CYS A 528 -29.90 25.12 5.55
CA CYS A 528 -28.81 25.41 4.62
C CYS A 528 -28.43 24.09 3.93
N HIS A 529 -28.89 23.88 2.71
CA HIS A 529 -28.60 22.69 1.92
C HIS A 529 -28.34 23.08 0.47
N LEU A 530 -27.08 23.01 0.02
CA LEU A 530 -26.71 23.41 -1.33
C LEU A 530 -25.63 22.51 -1.94
N PRO A 531 -25.71 22.20 -3.24
CA PRO A 531 -24.64 21.60 -3.99
C PRO A 531 -23.68 22.69 -4.45
N LEU A 532 -22.38 22.41 -4.42
CA LEU A 532 -21.37 23.27 -5.01
C LEU A 532 -20.74 22.53 -6.19
N ALA A 533 -21.03 23.01 -7.40
CA ALA A 533 -20.51 22.42 -8.63
C ALA A 533 -19.01 22.62 -8.76
N VAL A 534 -18.37 21.74 -9.55
CA VAL A 534 -16.95 21.86 -9.89
C VAL A 534 -16.70 23.17 -10.62
N GLY A 535 -15.69 23.92 -10.17
CA GLY A 535 -15.33 25.23 -10.74
C GLY A 535 -16.13 26.41 -10.18
N SER A 536 -17.14 26.19 -9.33
CA SER A 536 -17.81 27.28 -8.60
C SER A 536 -16.85 27.94 -7.59
N LEU A 537 -17.11 29.21 -7.26
CA LEU A 537 -16.32 29.95 -6.27
C LEU A 537 -16.29 29.21 -4.92
N GLY A 538 -15.09 28.95 -4.40
CA GLY A 538 -14.86 28.25 -3.14
C GLY A 538 -14.83 26.72 -3.24
N HIS A 539 -15.09 26.14 -4.41
CA HIS A 539 -15.08 24.68 -4.62
C HIS A 539 -13.70 24.08 -4.40
N GLU A 540 -12.67 24.60 -5.08
CA GLU A 540 -11.33 24.03 -5.07
C GLU A 540 -10.71 24.07 -3.66
N GLU A 541 -10.90 25.17 -2.94
CA GLU A 541 -10.42 25.37 -1.57
C GLU A 541 -11.09 24.37 -0.62
N LEU A 542 -12.42 24.22 -0.71
CA LEU A 542 -13.14 23.28 0.16
C LEU A 542 -12.85 21.83 -0.17
N VAL A 543 -12.75 21.46 -1.45
CA VAL A 543 -12.36 20.11 -1.87
C VAL A 543 -10.99 19.75 -1.29
N LYS A 544 -10.00 20.66 -1.36
CA LYS A 544 -8.68 20.46 -0.74
C LYS A 544 -8.80 20.23 0.77
N CYS A 545 -9.61 21.03 1.46
CA CYS A 545 -9.79 20.92 2.91
C CYS A 545 -10.56 19.66 3.36
N VAL A 546 -11.58 19.26 2.61
CA VAL A 546 -12.36 18.04 2.87
C VAL A 546 -11.52 16.80 2.55
N SER A 547 -10.72 16.86 1.48
CA SER A 547 -9.78 15.79 1.11
C SER A 547 -8.64 15.61 2.11
N ALA A 548 -8.24 16.67 2.83
CA ALA A 548 -7.25 16.57 3.90
C ALA A 548 -7.76 15.83 5.16
N ASN A 549 -9.08 15.67 5.30
CA ASN A 549 -9.75 15.10 6.46
C ASN A 549 -10.47 13.78 6.10
N PRO A 550 -9.74 12.65 5.98
CA PRO A 550 -10.34 11.39 5.56
C PRO A 550 -11.31 10.84 6.62
N ALA A 551 -12.60 10.77 6.31
CA ALA A 551 -13.61 10.05 7.08
C ALA A 551 -13.89 8.67 6.44
N PHE A 552 -14.41 7.71 7.24
CA PHE A 552 -14.60 6.32 6.79
C PHE A 552 -15.68 6.18 5.69
N LEU A 553 -16.74 6.97 5.75
CA LEU A 553 -17.87 6.96 4.80
C LEU A 553 -17.90 8.27 3.99
N GLY A 554 -17.09 8.32 2.92
CA GLY A 554 -16.89 9.51 2.09
C GLY A 554 -15.99 10.57 2.72
N ARG A 555 -15.46 11.48 1.90
CA ARG A 555 -14.71 12.63 2.37
C ARG A 555 -15.71 13.67 2.87
N LYS A 556 -15.71 13.92 4.18
CA LYS A 556 -16.56 14.94 4.78
C LYS A 556 -15.85 15.62 5.94
N GLY A 557 -16.10 16.91 6.09
CA GLY A 557 -15.67 17.70 7.23
C GLY A 557 -16.82 18.53 7.79
N TYR A 558 -16.74 18.84 9.07
CA TYR A 558 -17.63 19.80 9.71
C TYR A 558 -16.86 21.10 9.95
N TYR A 559 -17.44 22.20 9.52
CA TYR A 559 -16.81 23.51 9.49
C TYR A 559 -17.75 24.53 10.10
N ARG A 560 -17.20 25.58 10.71
CA ARG A 560 -17.98 26.76 11.03
C ARG A 560 -18.25 27.55 9.75
N ALA A 561 -19.45 28.08 9.65
CA ALA A 561 -19.88 28.96 8.57
C ALA A 561 -20.71 30.11 9.11
N LYS A 562 -20.89 31.16 8.31
CA LYS A 562 -21.82 32.26 8.59
C LYS A 562 -22.28 32.90 7.29
N PHE A 563 -23.37 33.65 7.36
CA PHE A 563 -23.76 34.57 6.28
C PHE A 563 -23.06 35.91 6.48
N ASN A 564 -22.41 36.44 5.43
CA ASN A 564 -21.82 37.77 5.45
C ASN A 564 -22.91 38.87 5.32
N GLY A 565 -22.52 40.14 5.30
CA GLY A 565 -23.47 41.26 5.16
C GLY A 565 -24.22 41.30 3.82
N GLU A 566 -23.72 40.58 2.83
CA GLU A 566 -24.31 40.46 1.49
C GLU A 566 -25.20 39.21 1.35
N GLY A 567 -25.36 38.43 2.41
CA GLY A 567 -26.16 37.19 2.39
C GLY A 567 -25.45 35.99 1.75
N GLN A 568 -24.13 36.07 1.51
CA GLN A 568 -23.35 34.93 1.00
C GLN A 568 -22.87 34.04 2.14
N LEU A 569 -22.85 32.73 1.90
CA LEU A 569 -22.29 31.75 2.83
C LEU A 569 -20.76 31.82 2.82
N VAL A 570 -20.16 32.00 3.98
CA VAL A 570 -18.70 31.96 4.19
C VAL A 570 -18.38 30.79 5.10
N ILE A 571 -17.54 29.86 4.63
CA ILE A 571 -17.10 28.67 5.37
C ILE A 571 -15.65 28.86 5.79
N PHE A 572 -15.30 28.45 7.02
CA PHE A 572 -13.97 28.63 7.59
C PHE A 572 -13.22 27.30 7.67
N PRO A 573 -12.41 26.91 6.67
CA PRO A 573 -11.90 25.54 6.58
C PRO A 573 -10.93 25.16 7.69
N HIS A 574 -10.20 26.13 8.26
CA HIS A 574 -9.31 25.93 9.41
C HIS A 574 -10.03 25.48 10.68
N THR A 575 -11.36 25.65 10.74
CA THR A 575 -12.20 25.21 11.87
C THR A 575 -12.64 23.75 11.77
N SER A 576 -12.08 22.99 10.83
CA SER A 576 -12.47 21.60 10.56
C SER A 576 -12.48 20.74 11.83
N THR A 577 -13.56 20.02 12.05
CA THR A 577 -13.67 19.00 13.10
C THR A 577 -14.29 17.72 12.53
N VAL A 578 -14.02 16.58 13.19
CA VAL A 578 -14.64 15.29 12.83
C VAL A 578 -15.85 14.97 13.72
N LYS A 579 -16.15 15.84 14.68
CA LYS A 579 -17.29 15.68 15.58
C LYS A 579 -18.60 15.80 14.79
N LYS A 580 -19.37 14.70 14.79
CA LYS A 580 -20.73 14.62 14.27
C LYS A 580 -21.63 15.53 15.11
N TRP A 581 -22.58 16.20 14.47
CA TRP A 581 -23.72 16.81 15.15
C TRP A 581 -24.56 15.77 15.87
#